data_AF-A0A0S4M0R4-F1
#
_entry.id   AF-A0A0S4M0R4-F1
#
_cell.length_a   1.000
_cell.length_b   1.000
_cell.length_c   1.000
_cell.angle_alpha   90.00
_cell.angle_beta   90.00
_cell.angle_gamma   90.00
#
_symmetry.space_group_name_H-M   'P 1'
#
loop_
_entity.id
_entity.type
_entity.pdbx_description
1 polymer ?
#
loop_
_entity_poly.entity_id
_entity_poly.type
_entity_poly.pdbx_seq_one_letter_code
_entity_poly.pdbx_strand_id
1 'polypeptide(L)'
;MIEKIRVVLFFLVFSAGILFFSFFPTQTVITKVGVGVASVIVCGLLFYYSKLGQRLVVFSRESVREASKVFWPTRKETMQLVLVVFVFTVVVALYIFFVDKFLEWFLYDLILGWR
;
A
#
# COMPACT_ATOMS: atom_id res chain seq x y z
N MET A 1 19.56 -1.12 -25.57
CA MET A 1 19.70 0.36 -25.53
C MET A 1 18.37 1.07 -25.79
N ILE A 2 17.60 0.68 -26.81
CA ILE A 2 16.26 1.24 -27.14
C ILE A 2 15.27 1.27 -25.96
N GLU A 3 15.25 0.26 -25.09
CA GLU A 3 14.35 0.23 -23.92
C GLU A 3 14.69 1.31 -22.88
N LYS A 4 15.98 1.52 -22.59
CA LYS A 4 16.42 2.57 -21.67
C LYS A 4 16.03 3.94 -22.21
N ILE A 5 16.12 4.13 -23.53
CA ILE A 5 15.70 5.36 -24.20
C ILE A 5 14.19 5.58 -24.04
N ARG A 6 13.34 4.55 -24.21
CA ARG A 6 11.88 4.68 -24.02
C ARG A 6 11.51 5.02 -22.57
N VAL A 7 12.21 4.44 -21.59
CA VAL A 7 11.97 4.74 -20.15
C VAL A 7 12.42 6.15 -19.81
N VAL A 8 13.59 6.59 -20.29
CA VAL A 8 14.04 7.97 -20.11
C VAL A 8 13.07 8.95 -20.79
N LEU A 9 12.61 8.63 -22.00
CA LEU A 9 11.63 9.42 -22.73
C LEU A 9 10.29 9.52 -21.97
N PHE A 10 9.83 8.43 -21.35
CA PHE A 10 8.65 8.44 -20.49
C PHE A 10 8.79 9.42 -19.33
N PHE A 11 9.90 9.37 -18.59
CA PHE A 11 10.15 10.31 -17.49
C PHE A 11 10.24 11.76 -17.98
N LEU A 12 10.82 11.98 -19.17
CA LEU A 12 10.96 13.30 -19.77
C LEU A 12 9.60 13.88 -20.20
N VAL A 13 8.73 13.08 -20.82
CA VAL A 13 7.38 13.49 -21.21
C VAL A 13 6.49 13.72 -19.98
N PHE A 14 6.61 12.87 -18.96
CA PHE A 14 5.84 13.01 -17.72
C PHE A 14 6.21 14.29 -16.96
N SER A 15 7.51 14.54 -16.79
CA SER A 15 8.00 15.77 -16.16
C SER A 15 7.66 17.01 -16.99
N ALA A 16 7.78 16.97 -18.32
CA ALA A 16 7.37 18.06 -19.19
C ALA A 16 5.88 18.40 -19.06
N GLY A 17 4.99 17.39 -18.95
CA GLY A 17 3.56 17.59 -18.74
C GLY A 17 3.24 18.28 -17.41
N ILE A 18 3.91 17.87 -16.34
CA ILE A 18 3.77 18.48 -15.00
C ILE A 18 4.30 19.91 -15.00
N LEU A 19 5.49 20.14 -15.57
CA LEU A 19 6.10 21.46 -15.66
C LEU A 19 5.24 22.41 -16.51
N PHE A 20 4.68 21.93 -17.61
CA PHE A 20 3.78 22.75 -18.44
C PHE A 20 2.53 23.18 -17.67
N PHE A 21 1.95 22.30 -16.86
CA PHE A 21 0.79 22.63 -16.03
C PHE A 21 1.13 23.66 -14.94
N SER A 22 2.30 23.57 -14.32
CA SER A 22 2.71 24.46 -13.22
C SER A 22 3.26 25.81 -13.66
N PHE A 23 4.03 25.89 -14.75
CA PHE A 23 4.75 27.11 -15.15
C PHE A 23 3.94 28.08 -16.03
N PHE A 24 2.83 27.66 -16.63
CA PHE A 24 2.00 28.52 -17.49
C PHE A 24 0.64 28.85 -16.84
N PRO A 25 0.60 29.66 -15.76
CA PRO A 25 -0.64 29.98 -15.06
C PRO A 25 -1.62 30.81 -15.91
N THR A 26 -1.15 31.52 -16.93
CA THR A 26 -1.92 32.47 -17.76
C THR A 26 -2.72 31.86 -18.92
N GLN A 27 -2.62 30.56 -19.20
CA GLN A 27 -3.41 29.91 -20.25
C GLN A 27 -4.83 29.53 -19.80
N THR A 28 -5.76 29.49 -20.77
CA THR A 28 -7.14 29.04 -20.56
C THR A 28 -7.17 27.60 -20.03
N VAL A 29 -8.17 27.31 -19.18
CA VAL A 29 -8.32 26.01 -18.50
C VAL A 29 -8.34 24.84 -19.49
N ILE A 30 -8.93 25.04 -20.66
CA ILE A 30 -9.07 24.01 -21.71
C ILE A 30 -7.70 23.56 -22.23
N THR A 31 -6.78 24.49 -22.48
CA THR A 31 -5.44 24.17 -23.00
C THR A 31 -4.60 23.42 -21.97
N LYS A 32 -4.70 23.80 -20.69
CA LYS A 32 -4.00 23.12 -19.58
C LYS A 32 -4.46 21.68 -19.42
N VAL A 33 -5.78 21.47 -19.40
CA VAL A 33 -6.36 20.12 -19.29
C VAL A 33 -6.03 19.30 -20.53
N GLY A 34 -6.08 19.90 -21.73
CA GLY A 34 -5.72 19.24 -22.98
C GLY A 34 -4.28 18.71 -22.99
N VAL A 35 -3.30 19.54 -22.61
CA VAL A 35 -1.89 19.12 -22.56
C VAL A 35 -1.64 18.11 -21.44
N GLY A 36 -2.29 18.27 -20.28
CA GLY A 36 -2.23 17.30 -19.20
C GLY A 36 -2.72 15.92 -19.64
N VAL A 37 -3.91 15.85 -20.23
CA VAL A 37 -4.49 14.60 -20.74
C VAL A 37 -3.63 13.99 -21.85
N ALA A 38 -3.15 14.80 -22.80
CA ALA A 38 -2.27 14.33 -23.85
C ALA A 38 -0.96 13.74 -23.30
N SER A 39 -0.35 14.39 -22.31
CA SER A 39 0.89 13.89 -21.68
C SER A 39 0.68 12.55 -20.97
N VAL A 40 -0.46 12.36 -20.30
CA VAL A 40 -0.84 11.10 -19.63
C VAL A 40 -1.07 9.99 -20.66
N ILE A 41 -1.77 10.28 -21.76
CA ILE A 41 -2.01 9.32 -22.83
C ILE A 41 -0.68 8.86 -23.46
N VAL A 42 0.21 9.81 -23.80
CA VAL A 42 1.52 9.49 -24.38
C VAL A 42 2.36 8.68 -23.40
N CYS A 43 2.36 9.04 -22.11
CA CYS A 43 3.04 8.25 -21.07
C CYS A 43 2.49 6.83 -20.98
N GLY A 44 1.16 6.68 -20.95
CA GLY A 44 0.50 5.37 -20.90
C GLY A 44 0.86 4.48 -22.10
N LEU A 45 0.88 5.06 -23.30
CA LEU A 45 1.29 4.36 -24.53
C LEU A 45 2.77 3.95 -24.47
N LEU A 46 3.67 4.86 -24.11
CA LEU A 46 5.10 4.57 -23.97
C LEU A 46 5.38 3.47 -22.94
N PHE A 47 4.63 3.47 -21.84
CA PHE A 47 4.72 2.45 -20.80
C PHE A 47 4.24 1.08 -21.32
N TYR A 48 3.09 1.03 -22.00
CA TYR A 48 2.54 -0.21 -22.55
C TYR A 48 3.45 -0.86 -23.60
N TYR A 49 4.09 -0.06 -24.47
CA TYR A 49 5.03 -0.56 -25.48
C TYR A 49 6.45 -0.83 -24.96
N SER A 50 6.74 -0.49 -23.70
CA SER A 50 8.01 -0.81 -23.06
C SER A 50 8.04 -2.28 -22.64
N LYS A 51 9.19 -2.95 -22.78
CA LYS A 51 9.35 -4.33 -22.29
C LYS A 51 9.04 -4.48 -20.81
N LEU A 52 9.21 -3.41 -20.02
CA LEU A 52 8.84 -3.39 -18.60
C LEU A 52 7.32 -3.44 -18.41
N GLY A 53 6.56 -2.65 -19.17
CA GLY A 53 5.10 -2.65 -19.11
C GLY A 53 4.49 -3.99 -19.53
N GLN A 54 4.99 -4.57 -20.63
CA GLN A 54 4.55 -5.89 -21.07
C GLN A 54 4.84 -6.98 -20.03
N ARG A 55 6.03 -6.96 -19.39
CA ARG A 55 6.38 -7.88 -18.30
C ARG A 55 5.47 -7.73 -17.10
N LEU A 56 5.11 -6.51 -16.71
CA LEU A 56 4.17 -6.25 -15.61
C LEU A 56 2.76 -6.76 -15.91
N VAL A 57 2.30 -6.64 -17.16
CA VAL A 57 1.00 -7.17 -17.59
C VAL A 57 1.00 -8.70 -17.55
N VAL A 58 2.06 -9.33 -18.07
CA VAL A 58 2.21 -10.79 -18.02
C VAL A 58 2.30 -11.27 -16.56
N PHE A 59 3.14 -10.63 -15.74
CA PHE A 59 3.29 -10.94 -14.32
C PHE A 59 1.98 -10.78 -13.53
N SER A 60 1.21 -9.72 -13.79
CA SER A 60 -0.10 -9.51 -13.17
C SER A 60 -1.06 -10.65 -13.52
N ARG A 61 -1.08 -11.07 -14.79
CA ARG A 61 -1.93 -12.17 -15.25
C ARG A 61 -1.52 -13.51 -14.62
N GLU A 62 -0.21 -13.76 -14.52
CA GLU A 62 0.34 -14.94 -13.84
C GLU A 62 0.03 -14.93 -12.34
N SER A 63 0.15 -13.78 -11.69
CA SER A 63 -0.17 -13.60 -10.26
C SER A 63 -1.64 -13.87 -9.96
N VAL A 64 -2.56 -13.41 -10.81
CA VAL A 64 -4.00 -13.72 -10.68
C VAL A 64 -4.25 -15.22 -10.88
N ARG A 65 -3.59 -15.84 -11.86
CA ARG A 65 -3.69 -17.27 -12.10
C ARG A 65 -3.18 -18.06 -10.90
N GLU A 66 -2.10 -17.64 -10.25
CA GLU A 66 -1.58 -18.29 -9.05
C GLU A 66 -2.48 -18.05 -7.83
N ALA A 67 -2.98 -16.83 -7.65
CA ALA A 67 -3.94 -16.49 -6.60
C ALA A 67 -5.24 -17.30 -6.71
N SER A 68 -5.64 -17.68 -7.94
CA SER A 68 -6.80 -18.58 -8.15
C SER A 68 -6.54 -20.04 -7.78
N LYS A 69 -5.28 -20.47 -7.66
CA LYS A 69 -4.91 -21.79 -7.15
C LYS A 69 -4.87 -21.84 -5.63
N VAL A 70 -4.88 -20.68 -4.96
CA VAL A 70 -4.92 -20.62 -3.50
C VAL A 70 -6.31 -21.04 -3.06
N PHE A 71 -6.38 -22.12 -2.30
CA PHE A 71 -7.60 -22.53 -1.62
C PHE A 71 -7.87 -21.54 -0.49
N TRP A 72 -8.70 -20.53 -0.78
CA TRP A 72 -9.09 -19.55 0.22
C TRP A 72 -9.84 -20.25 1.35
N PRO A 73 -9.47 -19.96 2.62
CA PRO A 73 -10.04 -20.64 3.77
C PRO A 73 -11.55 -20.41 3.83
N THR A 74 -12.27 -21.45 4.25
CA THR A 74 -13.71 -21.36 4.50
C THR A 74 -13.99 -20.41 5.66
N ARG A 75 -15.20 -19.86 5.74
CA ARG A 75 -15.59 -18.99 6.88
C ARG A 75 -15.36 -19.66 8.24
N LYS A 76 -15.48 -20.99 8.31
CA LYS A 76 -15.24 -21.76 9.54
C LYS A 76 -13.76 -21.75 9.93
N GLU A 77 -12.85 -21.99 8.99
CA GLU A 77 -11.40 -21.98 9.22
C GLU A 77 -10.90 -20.58 9.60
N THR A 78 -11.39 -19.54 8.92
CA THR A 78 -11.06 -18.14 9.26
C THR A 78 -11.53 -17.80 10.67
N MET A 79 -12.77 -18.17 11.04
CA MET A 79 -13.29 -17.94 12.39
C MET A 79 -12.50 -18.71 13.45
N GLN A 80 -12.05 -19.93 13.15
CA GLN A 80 -11.22 -20.71 14.05
C GLN A 80 -9.86 -20.03 14.29
N LEU A 81 -9.19 -19.55 13.22
CA LEU A 81 -7.93 -18.81 13.35
C LEU A 81 -8.11 -17.52 14.14
N VAL A 82 -9.17 -16.74 13.85
CA VAL A 82 -9.50 -15.53 14.61
C VAL A 82 -9.73 -15.86 16.09
N LEU A 83 -10.46 -16.93 16.39
CA LEU A 83 -10.74 -17.34 17.76
C LEU A 83 -9.47 -17.76 18.50
N VAL A 84 -8.57 -18.49 17.84
CA VAL A 84 -7.26 -18.86 18.43
C VAL A 84 -6.45 -17.63 18.79
N VAL A 85 -6.33 -16.66 17.87
CA VAL A 85 -5.60 -15.41 18.12
C VAL A 85 -6.29 -14.57 19.19
N PHE A 86 -7.63 -14.54 19.20
CA PHE A 86 -8.41 -13.83 20.21
C PHE A 86 -8.18 -14.39 21.61
N VAL A 87 -8.28 -15.71 21.79
CA VAL A 87 -8.02 -16.39 23.07
C VAL A 87 -6.59 -16.13 23.52
N PHE A 88 -5.61 -16.26 22.63
CA PHE A 88 -4.22 -15.96 22.95
C PHE A 88 -4.03 -14.52 23.44
N THR A 89 -4.64 -13.55 22.76
CA THR A 89 -4.57 -12.13 23.13
C THR A 89 -5.23 -11.87 24.48
N VAL A 90 -6.38 -12.49 24.77
CA VAL A 90 -7.06 -12.37 26.07
C VAL A 90 -6.21 -12.93 27.20
N VAL A 91 -5.53 -14.06 27.00
CA VAL A 91 -4.62 -14.64 28.01
C VAL A 91 -3.48 -13.67 28.32
N VAL A 92 -2.85 -13.09 27.30
CA VAL A 92 -1.77 -12.11 27.50
C VAL A 92 -2.30 -10.84 28.19
N ALA A 93 -3.47 -10.34 27.78
CA ALA A 93 -4.09 -9.18 28.40
C ALA A 93 -4.42 -9.42 29.88
N LEU A 94 -4.94 -10.59 30.24
CA LEU A 94 -5.19 -10.98 31.63
C LEU A 94 -3.90 -11.11 32.44
N TYR A 95 -2.85 -11.66 31.84
CA TYR A 95 -1.54 -11.76 32.49
C TYR A 95 -0.99 -10.36 32.84
N ILE A 96 -0.99 -9.43 31.87
CA ILE A 96 -0.53 -8.06 32.12
C ILE A 96 -1.41 -7.38 33.16
N PHE A 97 -2.73 -7.51 33.05
CA PHE A 97 -3.67 -6.97 34.04
C PHE A 97 -3.40 -7.48 35.46
N PHE A 98 -3.09 -8.77 35.62
CA PHE A 98 -2.76 -9.34 36.91
C PHE A 98 -1.44 -8.80 37.46
N VAL A 99 -0.42 -8.68 36.61
CA VAL A 99 0.87 -8.10 36.99
C VAL A 99 0.69 -6.64 37.40
N ASP A 100 -0.08 -5.85 36.66
CA ASP A 100 -0.36 -4.45 36.98
C ASP A 100 -1.05 -4.33 38.35
N LYS A 101 -2.05 -5.17 38.62
CA LYS A 101 -2.75 -5.19 39.92
C LYS A 101 -1.87 -5.66 41.07
N PHE A 102 -1.00 -6.63 40.81
CA PHE A 102 -0.04 -7.11 41.79
C PHE A 102 1.01 -6.03 42.11
N LEU A 103 1.50 -5.32 41.09
CA LEU A 103 2.43 -4.21 41.26
C LEU A 103 1.77 -3.04 42.00
N GLU A 104 0.52 -2.70 41.64
CA GLU A 104 -0.28 -1.67 42.30
C GLU A 104 -0.43 -1.96 43.79
N TRP A 105 -0.84 -3.19 44.13
CA TRP A 105 -0.97 -3.64 45.52
C TRP A 105 0.37 -3.58 46.26
N PHE A 106 1.42 -4.16 45.68
CA PHE A 106 2.75 -4.19 46.31
C PHE A 106 3.31 -2.79 46.53
N LEU A 107 3.12 -1.88 45.58
CA LEU A 107 3.70 -0.54 45.63
C LEU A 107 2.89 0.39 46.56
N TYR A 108 1.55 0.27 46.59
CA TYR A 108 0.73 1.05 47.52
C TYR A 108 0.82 0.56 48.97
N ASP A 109 0.74 -0.76 49.22
CA ASP A 109 0.75 -1.30 50.58
C ASP A 109 2.17 -1.32 51.19
N LEU A 110 3.22 -1.59 50.41
CA LEU A 110 4.58 -1.75 50.95
C LEU A 110 5.41 -0.46 50.94
N ILE A 111 5.29 0.37 49.91
CA ILE A 111 6.18 1.53 49.70
C ILE A 111 5.50 2.84 50.09
N LEU A 112 4.25 3.07 49.67
CA LEU A 112 3.60 4.36 49.88
C LEU A 112 2.82 4.47 51.20
N GLY A 113 2.43 3.35 51.82
CA GLY A 113 1.85 3.32 53.17
C GLY A 113 0.65 4.25 53.37
N TRP A 114 -0.06 4.61 52.30
CA TRP A 114 -1.21 5.49 52.36
C TRP A 114 -2.48 4.64 52.29
N ARG A 115 -2.92 4.28 53.50
CA ARG A 115 -3.93 3.33 53.97
C ARG A 115 -3.46 1.89 54.17
#